data_AF-A0A6C0L799-F1
#
_entry.id   AF-A0A6C0L799-F1
#
_cell.length_a   1.000
_cell.length_b   1.000
_cell.length_c   1.000
_cell.angle_alpha   90.00
_cell.angle_beta   90.00
_cell.angle_gamma   90.00
#
_symmetry.space_group_name_H-M   'P 1'
#
loop_
_entity.id
_entity.type
_entity.pdbx_description
1 polymer ?
#
loop_
_entity_poly.entity_id
_entity_poly.type
_entity_poly.pdbx_seq_one_letter_code
_entity_poly.pdbx_strand_id
1 'polypeptide(L)'
;MDKFIGKVVLVQFPKVIRPRFRWIVRKREDSRFIVRVPKIGVAIRDLNLLRDKDFNKEVVLEKGSKPFSSSTRKSKKSSGKTRKSKMI
;
A
#
# COMPACT_ATOMS: atom_id res chain seq x y z
N MET A 1 13.77 5.61 11.27
CA MET A 1 13.42 4.90 10.01
C MET A 1 12.07 5.38 9.52
N ASP A 2 11.93 5.73 8.22
CA ASP A 2 10.64 6.08 7.63
C ASP A 2 9.67 4.88 7.68
N LYS A 3 8.44 5.12 8.16
CA LYS A 3 7.42 4.07 8.45
C LYS A 3 6.96 3.22 7.25
N PHE A 4 7.33 3.65 6.04
CA PHE A 4 6.89 3.05 4.78
C PHE A 4 7.96 2.19 4.10
N ILE A 5 9.23 2.29 4.52
CA ILE A 5 10.31 1.48 3.96
C ILE A 5 10.01 -0.01 4.20
N GLY A 6 10.22 -0.83 3.17
CA GLY A 6 9.95 -2.26 3.20
C GLY A 6 8.47 -2.62 3.07
N LYS A 7 7.60 -1.70 2.64
CA LYS A 7 6.15 -1.96 2.51
C LYS A 7 5.62 -1.61 1.13
N VAL A 8 4.56 -2.31 0.73
CA VAL A 8 3.71 -1.91 -0.39
C VAL A 8 2.70 -0.91 0.12
N VAL A 9 2.69 0.28 -0.48
CA VAL A 9 1.75 1.34 -0.15
C VAL A 9 1.11 1.88 -1.42
N LEU A 10 -0.10 2.42 -1.28
CA LEU A 10 -0.68 3.25 -2.32
C LEU A 10 0.08 4.57 -2.36
N VAL A 11 0.41 5.04 -3.55
CA VAL A 11 1.09 6.32 -3.78
C VAL A 11 0.24 7.18 -4.70
N GLN A 12 -0.03 8.40 -4.28
CA GLN A 12 -0.64 9.44 -5.10
C GLN A 12 0.44 10.09 -5.96
N PHE A 13 0.22 10.10 -7.26
CA PHE A 13 1.08 10.79 -8.23
C PHE A 13 0.46 12.15 -8.59
N PRO A 14 1.27 13.18 -8.89
CA PRO A 14 0.76 14.53 -9.15
C PRO A 14 -0.14 14.60 -10.39
N LYS A 15 0.13 13.79 -11.42
CA LYS A 15 -0.61 13.80 -12.68
C LYS A 15 -1.73 12.77 -12.77
N VAL A 16 -1.86 11.90 -11.78
CA VAL A 16 -2.77 10.74 -11.85
C VAL A 16 -3.75 10.81 -10.70
N ILE A 17 -5.04 10.78 -11.00
CA ILE A 17 -6.11 10.85 -9.99
C ILE A 17 -6.07 9.61 -9.08
N ARG A 18 -5.93 8.42 -9.67
CA ARG A 18 -5.96 7.16 -8.92
C ARG A 18 -4.58 6.83 -8.35
N PRO A 19 -4.46 6.59 -7.03
CA PRO A 19 -3.21 6.15 -6.45
C PRO A 19 -2.85 4.74 -6.93
N ARG A 20 -1.55 4.43 -6.97
CA ARG A 20 -1.05 3.12 -7.44
C ARG A 20 -0.18 2.46 -6.38
N PHE A 21 -0.20 1.13 -6.33
CA PHE A 21 0.65 0.36 -5.44
C PHE A 21 2.12 0.49 -5.84
N ARG A 22 2.96 0.76 -4.85
CA ARG A 22 4.42 0.85 -4.95
C ARG A 22 5.04 0.20 -3.73
N TRP A 23 6.04 -0.65 -3.96
CA TRP A 23 6.88 -1.14 -2.88
C TRP A 23 8.00 -0.12 -2.61
N ILE A 24 8.04 0.46 -1.42
CA ILE A 24 9.07 1.42 -1.04
C ILE A 24 10.31 0.67 -0.53
N VAL A 25 11.41 0.79 -1.27
CA VAL A 25 12.67 0.09 -0.95
C VAL A 25 13.51 0.91 0.00
N ARG A 26 13.69 2.21 -0.28
CA ARG A 26 14.46 3.13 0.56
C ARG A 26 14.11 4.57 0.28
N LYS A 27 14.54 5.47 1.16
CA LYS A 27 14.47 6.92 0.97
C LYS A 27 15.83 7.44 0.52
N ARG A 28 15.82 8.37 -0.43
CA ARG A 28 17.00 9.10 -0.91
C ARG A 28 17.21 10.36 -0.05
N GLU A 29 18.42 10.91 -0.07
CA GLU A 29 18.81 12.14 0.61
C GLU A 29 17.90 13.34 0.25
N ASP A 30 17.54 13.48 -1.02
CA ASP A 30 16.61 14.49 -1.55
C ASP A 30 15.11 14.19 -1.25
N SER A 31 14.85 13.43 -0.17
CA SER A 31 13.51 13.13 0.38
C SER A 31 12.55 12.39 -0.55
N ARG A 32 13.03 11.90 -1.70
CA ARG A 32 12.26 11.04 -2.62
C ARG A 32 12.43 9.56 -2.25
N PHE A 33 11.40 8.77 -2.50
CA PHE A 33 11.46 7.33 -2.31
C PHE A 33 11.98 6.62 -3.57
N ILE A 34 12.80 5.60 -3.38
CA ILE A 34 13.09 4.59 -4.40
C ILE A 34 12.07 3.48 -4.23
N VAL A 35 11.38 3.15 -5.32
CA VAL A 35 10.25 2.23 -5.31
C VAL A 35 10.38 1.17 -6.39
N ARG A 36 9.68 0.05 -6.21
CA ARG A 36 9.46 -0.92 -7.27
C ARG A 36 8.00 -0.96 -7.71
N VAL A 37 7.82 -1.19 -9.00
CA VAL A 37 6.51 -1.25 -9.65
C VAL A 37 6.05 -2.70 -9.72
N PRO A 38 4.85 -3.05 -9.24
CA PRO A 38 4.28 -4.37 -9.47
C PRO A 38 4.25 -4.71 -10.96
N LYS A 39 4.56 -5.97 -11.31
CA LYS A 39 4.36 -6.47 -12.66
C LYS A 39 2.88 -6.62 -12.97
N ILE A 40 2.55 -6.58 -14.26
CA ILE A 40 1.18 -6.83 -14.71
C ILE A 40 0.82 -8.30 -14.45
N GLY A 41 -0.42 -8.56 -14.05
CA GLY A 41 -0.89 -9.91 -13.71
C GLY A 41 -0.59 -10.38 -12.28
N VAL A 42 0.16 -9.61 -11.48
CA VAL A 42 0.36 -9.94 -10.05
C VAL A 42 -0.89 -9.56 -9.25
N ALA A 43 -1.39 -10.51 -8.46
CA ALA A 43 -2.54 -10.27 -7.60
C ALA A 43 -2.18 -9.28 -6.48
N ILE A 44 -3.10 -8.36 -6.16
CA ILE A 44 -2.90 -7.34 -5.11
C ILE A 44 -2.55 -7.98 -3.76
N ARG A 45 -3.12 -9.16 -3.46
CA ARG A 45 -2.88 -9.91 -2.23
C ARG A 45 -1.42 -10.39 -2.11
N ASP A 46 -0.80 -10.69 -3.24
CA ASP A 46 0.56 -11.22 -3.30
C ASP A 46 1.62 -10.12 -3.21
N LEU A 47 1.25 -8.86 -3.44
CA LEU A 47 2.18 -7.73 -3.34
C LEU A 47 2.81 -7.62 -1.94
N ASN A 48 2.09 -8.00 -0.90
CA ASN A 48 2.61 -8.00 0.48
C ASN A 48 3.71 -9.04 0.71
N LEU A 49 3.91 -9.99 -0.19
CA LEU A 49 4.97 -11.00 -0.11
C LEU A 49 6.34 -10.47 -0.56
N LEU A 50 6.39 -9.28 -1.16
CA LEU A 50 7.62 -8.56 -1.50
C LEU A 50 8.63 -9.39 -2.32
N ARG A 51 8.15 -10.29 -3.19
CA ARG A 51 9.01 -11.18 -3.98
C ARG A 51 9.58 -10.43 -5.16
N ASP A 52 10.89 -10.44 -5.35
CA ASP A 52 11.55 -9.72 -6.45
C ASP A 52 10.97 -10.06 -7.84
N LYS A 53 10.56 -11.32 -8.05
CA LYS A 53 9.95 -11.76 -9.32
C LYS A 53 8.65 -11.03 -9.68
N ASP A 54 7.92 -10.53 -8.69
CA ASP A 54 6.61 -9.89 -8.83
C ASP A 54 6.72 -8.39 -9.08
N PHE A 55 7.93 -7.83 -9.02
CA PHE A 55 8.19 -6.41 -9.19
C PHE A 55 9.21 -6.14 -10.30
N ASN A 56 9.09 -4.95 -10.90
CA ASN A 56 10.08 -4.42 -11.84
C ASN A 56 11.28 -3.83 -11.10
N LYS A 57 12.28 -3.40 -11.89
CA LYS A 57 13.47 -2.70 -11.41
C LYS A 57 13.12 -1.48 -10.55
N GLU A 58 14.08 -1.08 -9.73
CA GLU A 58 13.96 0.11 -8.87
C GLU A 58 13.88 1.38 -9.70
N VAL A 59 12.94 2.26 -9.34
CA VAL A 59 12.71 3.54 -9.98
C VAL A 59 12.56 4.61 -8.91
N VAL A 60 13.07 5.80 -9.18
CA VAL A 60 12.90 6.96 -8.31
C VAL A 60 11.48 7.50 -8.47
N LEU A 61 10.80 7.72 -7.36
CA LEU A 61 9.47 8.30 -7.37
C LEU A 61 9.50 9.75 -7.88
N GLU A 62 8.52 10.11 -8.71
CA GLU A 62 8.40 11.46 -9.25
C GLU A 62 8.24 12.51 -8.14
N LYS A 63 8.81 13.70 -8.36
CA LYS A 63 8.70 14.82 -7.42
C LYS A 63 7.22 15.18 -7.21
N GLY A 64 6.83 15.39 -5.96
CA GLY A 64 5.44 15.68 -5.59
C GLY A 64 4.57 14.45 -5.32
N SER A 65 5.06 13.23 -5.61
CA SER A 65 4.36 12.01 -5.24
C SER A 65 4.38 11.78 -3.73
N LYS A 66 3.26 11.33 -3.15
CA LYS A 66 3.12 11.14 -1.70
C LYS A 66 2.46 9.80 -1.39
N PRO A 67 2.89 9.09 -0.32
CA PRO A 67 2.15 7.93 0.17
C PRO A 67 0.69 8.32 0.45
N PHE A 68 -0.23 7.59 -0.14
CA PHE A 68 -1.66 7.79 0.05
C PHE A 68 -2.02 7.29 1.46
N SER A 69 -2.22 8.24 2.37
CA SER A 69 -2.71 7.95 3.71
C SER A 69 -4.22 7.95 3.69
N SER A 70 -4.85 6.77 3.68
CA SER A 70 -6.26 6.65 4.07
C SER A 70 -6.35 6.82 5.58
N SER A 71 -6.19 8.04 6.09
CA SER A 71 -6.47 8.30 7.51
C SER A 71 -7.95 8.06 7.75
N THR A 72 -8.23 6.92 8.37
CA THR A 72 -9.45 6.55 9.11
C THR A 72 -10.77 6.63 8.35
N ARG A 73 -11.20 5.52 7.72
CA ARG A 73 -12.55 5.05 8.06
C ARG A 73 -12.41 4.32 9.39
N LYS A 74 -12.76 4.98 10.49
CA LYS A 74 -13.07 4.27 11.74
C LYS A 74 -14.13 3.23 11.36
N SER A 75 -13.75 1.96 11.26
CA SER A 75 -14.73 0.89 11.20
C SER A 75 -15.51 0.98 12.52
N LYS A 76 -16.74 1.49 12.48
CA LYS A 76 -17.72 1.20 13.53
C LYS A 76 -17.84 -0.32 13.53
N LYS A 77 -17.08 -0.96 14.42
CA LYS A 77 -17.20 -2.38 14.76
C LYS A 77 -18.62 -2.51 15.29
N SER A 78 -19.55 -2.98 14.45
CA SER A 78 -20.88 -3.37 14.93
C SER A 78 -20.64 -4.50 15.92
N SER A 79 -20.76 -4.18 17.20
CA SER A 79 -20.73 -5.12 18.30
C SER A 79 -21.78 -6.19 18.03
N GLY A 80 -21.33 -7.44 17.97
CA GLY A 80 -22.19 -8.59 17.79
C GLY A 80 -23.33 -8.60 18.81
N LYS A 81 -24.54 -8.90 18.32
CA LYS A 81 -25.62 -9.36 19.18
C LYS A 81 -25.71 -10.87 19.02
N THR A 82 -24.83 -11.59 19.73
CA THR A 82 -25.05 -12.99 20.05
C THR A 82 -26.28 -13.05 20.97
N ARG A 83 -27.38 -13.68 20.53
CA ARG A 83 -28.29 -14.34 21.46
C ARG A 83 -28.60 -15.74 20.95
N LYS A 84 -28.43 -16.66 21.88
CA LYS A 84 -28.47 -18.12 21.77
C LYS A 84 -29.80 -18.63 21.24
N SER A 85 -29.70 -19.82 20.65
CA SER A 85 -30.74 -20.84 20.54
C SER A 85 -31.75 -20.86 21.70
N LYS A 86 -33.02 -21.06 21.35
CA LYS A 86 -33.86 -22.03 22.06
C LYS A 86 -34.86 -22.65 21.08
N MET A 87 -34.74 -23.97 20.95
CA MET A 87 -35.69 -24.86 20.29
C MET A 87 -37.07 -24.72 20.92
N ILE A 88 -38.11 -24.80 20.10
CA ILE A 88 -39.40 -25.42 20.44
C ILE A 88 -39.72 -26.34 19.27
#